data_AF-A0AAD8JKP7-F1
#
_entry.id   AF-A0AAD8JKP7-F1
#
_cell.length_a   1.000
_cell.length_b   1.000
_cell.length_c   1.000
_cell.angle_alpha   90.00
_cell.angle_beta   90.00
_cell.angle_gamma   90.00
#
_symmetry.space_group_name_H-M   'P 1'
#
loop_
_entity.id
_entity.type
_entity.pdbx_description
1 polymer ?
#
loop_
_entity_poly.entity_id
_entity_poly.type
_entity_poly.pdbx_seq_one_letter_code
_entity_poly.pdbx_strand_id
1 'polypeptide(L)'
;MQTDQLENVDNGSQLESTNNNQSSGSTSQSHRGFSVTPLSQRLQTPQSQNMSTSRSQSSGSGELNAYIEQSELDDTYDDLSRLCWKCGIKVLTTFLFSYDNWKRSQEDIDRVMIMFEEEMISNLQESMRHDIRISVIGDRTRLLKSLIEVITEAEEKIEANSRLHLILAIGYSGQSDILQASCKKLCRKVRDGLIRGEDINKNIFEQELGKNVCTQFPFPDLLIRTGGDLRLSNFMAYQSAYAELYFTKTFSPDFGEEEFIMVLKSFQERHRRYGV
;
A
#
# COMPACT_ATOMS: atom_id res chain seq x y z
N MET A 1 46.26 -51.73 10.71
CA MET A 1 44.92 -52.09 11.20
C MET A 1 43.94 -51.46 10.22
N GLN A 2 43.67 -52.17 9.13
CA GLN A 2 42.49 -53.04 8.91
C GLN A 2 41.36 -52.21 8.26
N THR A 3 41.19 -52.28 6.92
CA THR A 3 40.32 -53.23 6.14
C THR A 3 38.84 -52.87 6.30
N ASP A 4 37.91 -52.93 5.35
CA ASP A 4 37.85 -53.41 3.96
C ASP A 4 36.47 -53.00 3.36
N GLN A 5 36.45 -52.81 2.03
CA GLN A 5 35.49 -53.32 1.01
C GLN A 5 33.97 -53.02 0.98
N LEU A 6 33.58 -52.41 -0.16
CA LEU A 6 32.62 -52.82 -1.21
C LEU A 6 31.73 -54.07 -1.04
N GLU A 7 30.46 -53.93 -1.49
CA GLU A 7 29.60 -54.79 -2.36
C GLU A 7 28.11 -54.64 -1.95
N ASN A 8 27.16 -54.17 -2.79
CA ASN A 8 26.54 -54.64 -4.05
C ASN A 8 25.19 -55.38 -3.87
N VAL A 9 24.30 -55.15 -4.86
CA VAL A 9 23.10 -55.94 -5.30
C VAL A 9 21.69 -55.56 -4.79
N ASP A 10 21.01 -54.72 -5.58
CA ASP A 10 19.90 -55.00 -6.54
C ASP A 10 18.66 -55.91 -6.24
N ASN A 11 17.58 -55.60 -6.97
CA ASN A 11 16.23 -56.20 -7.15
C ASN A 11 15.10 -55.67 -6.24
N GLY A 12 13.91 -55.26 -6.72
CA GLY A 12 13.29 -55.27 -8.04
C GLY A 12 11.74 -55.27 -7.91
N SER A 13 11.04 -54.80 -8.96
CA SER A 13 9.59 -54.94 -9.29
C SER A 13 8.53 -54.24 -8.40
N GLN A 14 7.77 -53.23 -8.88
CA GLN A 14 6.68 -53.17 -9.89
C GLN A 14 5.28 -53.59 -9.38
N LEU A 15 4.29 -52.68 -9.59
CA LEU A 15 2.85 -52.85 -9.96
C LEU A 15 2.09 -51.57 -9.57
N GLU A 16 1.84 -50.60 -10.46
CA GLU A 16 0.73 -50.49 -11.44
C GLU A 16 -0.71 -50.69 -10.90
N SER A 17 -1.51 -49.61 -10.94
CA SER A 17 -2.91 -49.54 -11.42
C SER A 17 -3.39 -48.08 -11.28
N THR A 18 -3.41 -47.27 -12.35
CA THR A 18 -4.52 -47.03 -13.29
C THR A 18 -5.90 -46.83 -12.66
N ASN A 19 -6.46 -45.62 -12.78
CA ASN A 19 -7.80 -45.49 -13.36
C ASN A 19 -8.07 -44.10 -13.96
N ASN A 20 -8.56 -44.14 -15.20
CA ASN A 20 -8.99 -43.04 -16.06
C ASN A 20 -10.36 -42.49 -15.65
N ASN A 21 -10.63 -41.22 -15.98
CA ASN A 21 -11.83 -40.91 -16.75
C ASN A 21 -11.73 -39.58 -17.52
N GLN A 22 -11.82 -39.68 -18.84
CA GLN A 22 -12.14 -38.61 -19.77
C GLN A 22 -13.66 -38.59 -20.03
N SER A 23 -14.25 -37.43 -20.32
CA SER A 23 -14.84 -37.15 -21.66
C SER A 23 -15.83 -35.97 -21.69
N SER A 24 -15.67 -35.14 -22.73
CA SER A 24 -16.68 -34.39 -23.52
C SER A 24 -17.52 -33.29 -22.82
N GLY A 25 -17.92 -32.17 -23.43
CA GLY A 25 -17.83 -31.66 -24.79
C GLY A 25 -18.99 -30.68 -25.06
N SER A 26 -18.78 -29.73 -25.97
CA SER A 26 -19.76 -28.91 -26.72
C SER A 26 -19.93 -27.41 -26.42
N THR A 27 -19.76 -26.68 -27.51
CA THR A 27 -19.97 -25.28 -27.91
C THR A 27 -21.43 -24.81 -27.93
N SER A 28 -21.71 -23.52 -27.66
CA SER A 28 -22.38 -22.62 -28.63
C SER A 28 -22.45 -21.15 -28.16
N GLN A 29 -22.40 -20.28 -29.15
CA GLN A 29 -22.33 -18.81 -29.17
C GLN A 29 -23.56 -18.02 -28.66
N SER A 30 -23.23 -16.82 -28.18
CA SER A 30 -23.83 -15.51 -28.51
C SER A 30 -25.11 -14.99 -27.82
N HIS A 31 -24.91 -13.76 -27.33
CA HIS A 31 -25.72 -12.55 -27.49
C HIS A 31 -26.49 -11.98 -26.30
N ARG A 32 -25.99 -10.78 -25.93
CA ARG A 32 -26.71 -9.56 -25.55
C ARG A 32 -27.12 -9.40 -24.08
N GLY A 33 -26.64 -8.28 -23.52
CA GLY A 33 -27.43 -7.48 -22.60
C GLY A 33 -26.69 -7.07 -21.34
N PHE A 34 -25.96 -5.96 -21.40
CA PHE A 34 -25.65 -5.19 -20.20
C PHE A 34 -26.94 -4.70 -19.54
N SER A 35 -26.98 -4.71 -18.22
CA SER A 35 -27.58 -3.62 -17.45
C SER A 35 -26.87 -3.51 -16.10
N VAL A 36 -26.08 -2.45 -15.97
CA VAL A 36 -25.71 -1.87 -14.69
C VAL A 36 -26.86 -0.95 -14.30
N THR A 37 -27.35 -1.06 -13.07
CA THR A 37 -28.06 0.06 -12.43
C THR A 37 -27.26 0.47 -11.19
N PRO A 38 -26.60 1.63 -11.21
CA PRO A 38 -26.04 2.25 -10.02
C PRO A 38 -27.10 3.16 -9.37
N LEU A 39 -27.26 3.07 -8.05
CA LEU A 39 -27.20 4.22 -7.15
C LEU A 39 -27.49 3.74 -5.73
N SER A 40 -26.63 4.12 -4.80
CA SER A 40 -27.02 4.28 -3.41
C SER A 40 -28.20 5.27 -3.33
N GLN A 41 -29.32 4.83 -2.74
CA GLN A 41 -30.22 5.73 -2.02
C GLN A 41 -30.57 5.12 -0.68
N ARG A 42 -30.38 5.96 0.35
CA ARG A 42 -30.74 5.75 1.76
C ARG A 42 -32.16 5.20 1.88
N LEU A 43 -32.33 4.17 2.71
CA LEU A 43 -33.53 4.01 3.52
C LEU A 43 -33.10 3.98 4.99
N GLN A 44 -33.15 5.16 5.61
CA GLN A 44 -33.65 5.23 6.97
C GLN A 44 -35.12 4.83 6.92
N THR A 45 -35.53 3.91 7.79
CA THR A 45 -36.90 3.87 8.29
C THR A 45 -36.91 4.60 9.64
N PRO A 46 -37.52 5.79 9.76
CA PRO A 46 -38.03 6.28 11.04
C PRO A 46 -39.51 5.90 11.15
N GLN A 47 -39.88 5.42 12.34
CA GLN A 47 -41.27 5.31 12.75
C GLN A 47 -42.01 6.63 12.49
N SER A 48 -43.28 6.50 12.09
CA SER A 48 -44.24 7.58 11.91
C SER A 48 -44.20 8.62 13.03
N GLN A 49 -44.06 9.91 12.68
CA GLN A 49 -45.02 10.99 12.99
C GLN A 49 -44.52 12.37 12.49
N ASN A 50 -45.32 12.94 11.57
CA ASN A 50 -45.63 14.35 11.27
C ASN A 50 -44.56 15.47 11.08
N MET A 51 -44.91 16.31 10.09
CA MET A 51 -44.52 17.70 9.81
C MET A 51 -43.26 17.99 8.97
N SER A 52 -43.51 18.13 7.67
CA SER A 52 -43.11 19.27 6.80
C SER A 52 -41.77 20.00 7.05
N THR A 53 -40.80 19.85 6.14
CA THR A 53 -40.34 20.89 5.17
C THR A 53 -38.90 20.61 4.64
N SER A 54 -38.79 20.53 3.30
CA SER A 54 -37.68 20.87 2.37
C SER A 54 -36.17 20.72 2.69
N ARG A 55 -35.45 20.13 1.70
CA ARG A 55 -34.01 20.28 1.28
C ARG A 55 -32.96 19.66 2.23
N SER A 56 -31.85 19.05 1.82
CA SER A 56 -31.09 18.95 0.55
C SER A 56 -30.26 17.65 0.53
N GLN A 57 -30.08 17.03 -0.65
CA GLN A 57 -29.26 15.83 -0.89
C GLN A 57 -27.75 16.15 -0.96
N SER A 58 -26.92 15.30 -0.37
CA SER A 58 -25.50 15.13 -0.74
C SER A 58 -25.12 13.63 -0.68
N SER A 59 -24.55 13.16 -1.78
CA SER A 59 -24.21 11.76 -2.11
C SER A 59 -22.71 11.52 -1.97
N GLY A 60 -22.29 10.46 -1.26
CA GLY A 60 -20.89 10.04 -1.11
C GLY A 60 -20.63 8.67 -1.74
N SER A 61 -19.63 8.61 -2.63
CA SER A 61 -19.05 7.41 -3.26
C SER A 61 -17.84 6.93 -2.47
N GLY A 62 -17.73 5.63 -2.19
CA GLY A 62 -16.59 5.03 -1.47
C GLY A 62 -15.36 4.86 -2.36
N GLU A 63 -14.21 5.37 -1.90
CA GLU A 63 -12.93 5.48 -2.60
C GLU A 63 -11.93 4.40 -2.10
N LEU A 64 -10.96 3.99 -2.94
CA LEU A 64 -10.00 2.91 -2.67
C LEU A 64 -8.55 3.41 -2.64
N ASN A 65 -7.75 2.97 -1.66
CA ASN A 65 -6.33 3.25 -1.49
C ASN A 65 -5.47 1.96 -1.56
N ALA A 66 -4.39 1.92 -2.36
CA ALA A 66 -3.54 0.74 -2.57
C ALA A 66 -2.06 1.01 -2.18
N TYR A 67 -1.36 0.00 -1.65
CA TYR A 67 -0.02 0.16 -1.02
C TYR A 67 0.91 -0.98 -1.44
N ILE A 68 2.17 -0.68 -1.78
CA ILE A 68 3.18 -1.68 -2.24
C ILE A 68 4.52 -1.47 -1.51
N GLU A 69 5.16 -2.56 -1.08
CA GLU A 69 6.54 -2.54 -0.54
C GLU A 69 7.57 -3.00 -1.58
N GLN A 70 8.70 -2.29 -1.69
CA GLN A 70 9.76 -2.59 -2.64
C GLN A 70 11.16 -2.18 -2.13
N SER A 71 12.18 -2.99 -2.42
CA SER A 71 13.52 -2.82 -1.84
C SER A 71 14.47 -1.88 -2.58
N GLU A 72 14.19 -1.51 -3.84
CA GLU A 72 15.05 -0.70 -4.75
C GLU A 72 14.16 0.06 -5.77
N LEU A 73 14.52 1.28 -6.22
CA LEU A 73 13.81 2.03 -7.30
C LEU A 73 14.18 1.47 -8.68
N ASP A 74 13.19 1.24 -9.54
CA ASP A 74 13.31 0.71 -10.92
C ASP A 74 12.14 1.24 -11.78
N ASP A 75 12.17 1.09 -13.10
CA ASP A 75 11.13 1.51 -14.07
C ASP A 75 9.70 1.08 -13.64
N THR A 76 9.62 0.00 -12.84
CA THR A 76 8.40 -0.54 -12.23
C THR A 76 7.60 0.47 -11.38
N TYR A 77 8.21 1.45 -10.70
CA TYR A 77 7.46 2.41 -9.86
C TYR A 77 6.66 3.40 -10.66
N ASP A 78 7.28 3.84 -11.73
CA ASP A 78 6.75 4.78 -12.66
C ASP A 78 5.56 4.14 -13.37
N ASP A 79 5.68 2.86 -13.72
CA ASP A 79 4.58 2.04 -14.21
C ASP A 79 3.47 1.85 -13.17
N LEU A 80 3.80 1.55 -11.91
CA LEU A 80 2.80 1.35 -10.88
C LEU A 80 2.01 2.62 -10.55
N SER A 81 2.68 3.78 -10.45
CA SER A 81 2.02 5.05 -10.22
C SER A 81 1.07 5.39 -11.38
N ARG A 82 1.49 5.14 -12.63
CA ARG A 82 0.65 5.26 -13.82
C ARG A 82 -0.54 4.30 -13.79
N LEU A 83 -0.36 3.06 -13.34
CA LEU A 83 -1.44 2.09 -13.21
C LEU A 83 -2.46 2.52 -12.16
N CYS A 84 -2.00 2.96 -10.98
CA CYS A 84 -2.87 3.53 -9.95
C CYS A 84 -3.67 4.73 -10.46
N TRP A 85 -3.00 5.63 -11.18
CA TRP A 85 -3.61 6.79 -11.81
C TRP A 85 -4.66 6.43 -12.87
N LYS A 86 -4.42 5.37 -13.68
CA LYS A 86 -5.38 4.85 -14.67
C LYS A 86 -6.59 4.21 -13.99
N CYS A 87 -6.36 3.51 -12.88
CA CYS A 87 -7.40 2.82 -12.10
C CYS A 87 -8.20 3.78 -11.20
N GLY A 88 -7.81 5.06 -11.10
CA GLY A 88 -8.48 6.04 -10.25
C GLY A 88 -8.18 5.88 -8.75
N ILE A 89 -7.10 5.19 -8.39
CA ILE A 89 -6.62 5.07 -7.01
C ILE A 89 -6.13 6.44 -6.54
N LYS A 90 -6.54 6.85 -5.34
CA LYS A 90 -6.26 8.19 -4.80
C LYS A 90 -4.92 8.30 -4.11
N VAL A 91 -4.51 7.24 -3.42
CA VAL A 91 -3.26 7.21 -2.66
C VAL A 91 -2.52 5.93 -2.97
N LEU A 92 -1.25 6.09 -3.31
CA LEU A 92 -0.26 5.02 -3.39
C LEU A 92 0.85 5.34 -2.39
N THR A 93 1.05 4.50 -1.37
CA THR A 93 2.27 4.61 -0.54
C THR A 93 3.23 3.48 -0.89
N THR A 94 4.47 3.83 -1.18
CA THR A 94 5.54 2.90 -1.50
C THR A 94 6.54 2.82 -0.36
N PHE A 95 6.92 1.60 0.03
CA PHE A 95 7.92 1.41 1.08
C PHE A 95 9.30 1.23 0.47
N LEU A 96 10.03 2.34 0.25
CA LEU A 96 11.31 2.36 -0.49
C LEU A 96 12.52 2.03 0.38
N PHE A 97 12.54 2.53 1.62
CA PHE A 97 13.68 2.37 2.51
C PHE A 97 13.20 2.30 3.97
N SER A 98 13.40 1.14 4.59
CA SER A 98 13.03 0.95 6.00
C SER A 98 14.03 1.63 6.93
N TYR A 99 13.58 1.98 8.13
CA TYR A 99 14.48 2.44 9.19
C TYR A 99 15.58 1.40 9.50
N ASP A 100 15.30 0.11 9.36
CA ASP A 100 16.30 -0.94 9.57
C ASP A 100 17.39 -0.97 8.50
N ASN A 101 17.14 -0.42 7.30
CA ASN A 101 18.14 -0.37 6.23
C ASN A 101 19.30 0.59 6.53
N TRP A 102 19.13 1.49 7.52
CA TRP A 102 20.22 2.29 8.05
C TRP A 102 21.36 1.49 8.72
N LYS A 103 21.17 0.18 8.92
CA LYS A 103 22.20 -0.75 9.41
C LYS A 103 23.13 -1.25 8.30
N ARG A 104 22.82 -0.94 7.02
CA ARG A 104 23.67 -1.26 5.86
C ARG A 104 24.96 -0.43 5.87
N SER A 105 25.88 -0.74 4.97
CA SER A 105 27.13 0.04 4.84
C SER A 105 26.82 1.47 4.39
N GLN A 106 27.67 2.43 4.75
CA GLN A 106 27.49 3.83 4.34
C GLN A 106 27.50 3.96 2.81
N GLU A 107 28.33 3.17 2.13
CA GLU A 107 28.39 3.14 0.67
C GLU A 107 27.07 2.69 0.04
N ASP A 108 26.42 1.65 0.57
CA ASP A 108 25.11 1.21 0.08
C ASP A 108 24.03 2.26 0.34
N ILE A 109 24.08 2.90 1.51
CA ILE A 109 23.16 3.97 1.88
C ILE A 109 23.31 5.14 0.91
N ASP A 110 24.52 5.63 0.67
CA ASP A 110 24.78 6.77 -0.21
C ASP A 110 24.32 6.49 -1.65
N ARG A 111 24.59 5.28 -2.16
CA ARG A 111 24.12 4.84 -3.49
C ARG A 111 22.59 4.90 -3.60
N VAL A 112 21.88 4.39 -2.59
CA VAL A 112 20.40 4.41 -2.58
C VAL A 112 19.86 5.83 -2.49
N MET A 113 20.47 6.70 -1.69
CA MET A 113 20.03 8.10 -1.57
C MET A 113 20.24 8.89 -2.87
N ILE A 114 21.36 8.67 -3.57
CA ILE A 114 21.62 9.27 -4.89
C ILE A 114 20.59 8.78 -5.90
N MET A 115 20.29 7.47 -5.94
CA MET A 115 19.26 6.91 -6.80
C MET A 115 17.88 7.54 -6.54
N PHE A 116 17.51 7.76 -5.26
CA PHE A 116 16.26 8.43 -4.91
C PHE A 116 16.22 9.88 -5.39
N GLU A 117 17.35 10.57 -5.36
CA GLU A 117 17.48 11.95 -5.84
C GLU A 117 17.28 12.02 -7.36
N GLU A 118 17.97 11.15 -8.11
CA GLU A 118 17.87 11.07 -9.58
C GLU A 118 16.44 10.73 -10.05
N GLU A 119 15.79 9.79 -9.38
CA GLU A 119 14.43 9.37 -9.70
C GLU A 119 13.41 10.49 -9.45
N MET A 120 13.54 11.19 -8.31
CA MET A 120 12.68 12.32 -7.97
C MET A 120 12.81 13.46 -8.99
N ILE A 121 14.04 13.78 -9.41
CA ILE A 121 14.29 14.82 -10.42
C ILE A 121 13.67 14.41 -11.76
N SER A 122 13.89 13.17 -12.19
CA SER A 122 13.43 12.66 -13.49
C SER A 122 11.90 12.63 -13.59
N ASN A 123 11.22 12.25 -12.50
CA ASN A 123 9.76 12.06 -12.50
C ASN A 123 8.97 13.31 -12.14
N LEU A 124 9.62 14.41 -11.73
CA LEU A 124 8.92 15.62 -11.33
C LEU A 124 8.10 16.23 -12.49
N GLN A 125 8.67 16.28 -13.70
CA GLN A 125 7.97 16.83 -14.87
C GLN A 125 6.76 15.98 -15.27
N GLU A 126 6.89 14.66 -15.24
CA GLU A 126 5.79 13.75 -15.52
C GLU A 126 4.71 13.81 -14.44
N SER A 127 5.11 13.94 -13.17
CA SER A 127 4.17 14.11 -12.05
C SER A 127 3.38 15.41 -12.18
N MET A 128 4.02 16.50 -12.59
CA MET A 128 3.34 17.77 -12.90
C MET A 128 2.34 17.62 -14.05
N ARG A 129 2.73 16.94 -15.15
CA ARG A 129 1.85 16.73 -16.31
C ARG A 129 0.64 15.86 -15.99
N HIS A 130 0.82 14.87 -15.13
CA HIS A 130 -0.21 13.89 -14.80
C HIS A 130 -1.02 14.23 -13.54
N ASP A 131 -0.83 15.40 -12.93
CA ASP A 131 -1.54 15.80 -11.70
C ASP A 131 -1.28 14.81 -10.54
N ILE A 132 -0.03 14.35 -10.43
CA ILE A 132 0.45 13.49 -9.35
C ILE A 132 1.12 14.35 -8.29
N ARG A 133 0.66 14.25 -7.05
CA ARG A 133 1.30 14.84 -5.87
C ARG A 133 2.27 13.82 -5.27
N ILE A 134 3.46 14.27 -4.90
CA ILE A 134 4.44 13.43 -4.19
C ILE A 134 4.58 13.94 -2.76
N SER A 135 4.74 13.03 -1.80
CA SER A 135 5.16 13.37 -0.44
C SER A 135 6.10 12.31 0.12
N VAL A 136 7.04 12.72 0.98
CA VAL A 136 7.99 11.79 1.60
C VAL A 136 7.72 11.68 3.09
N ILE A 137 7.59 10.44 3.57
CA ILE A 137 7.39 10.11 4.99
C ILE A 137 8.57 9.33 5.55
N GLY A 138 8.83 9.45 6.85
CA GLY A 138 9.95 8.81 7.55
C GLY A 138 10.96 9.81 8.11
N ASP A 139 12.13 9.31 8.51
CA ASP A 139 13.16 10.11 9.18
C ASP A 139 14.03 10.90 8.19
N ARG A 140 13.67 12.17 7.96
CA ARG A 140 14.42 13.08 7.09
C ARG A 140 15.77 13.52 7.66
N THR A 141 16.01 13.37 8.98
CA THR A 141 17.24 13.89 9.62
C THR A 141 18.51 13.19 9.18
N ARG A 142 18.37 12.01 8.56
CA ARG A 142 19.46 11.16 8.11
C ARG A 142 19.65 11.15 6.59
N LEU A 143 18.79 11.85 5.85
CA LEU A 143 18.88 11.95 4.40
C LEU A 143 20.02 12.90 3.99
N LEU A 144 20.53 12.70 2.78
CA LEU A 144 21.47 13.63 2.16
C LEU A 144 20.81 15.01 2.02
N LYS A 145 21.58 16.07 2.22
CA LYS A 145 21.06 17.45 2.10
C LYS A 145 20.53 17.74 0.70
N SER A 146 21.22 17.27 -0.33
CA SER A 146 20.79 17.39 -1.73
C SER A 146 19.42 16.73 -1.95
N LEU A 147 19.25 15.49 -1.46
CA LEU A 147 17.97 14.80 -1.51
C LEU A 147 16.86 15.56 -0.75
N ILE A 148 17.14 16.14 0.42
CA ILE A 148 16.17 16.95 1.16
C ILE A 148 15.73 18.19 0.35
N GLU A 149 16.67 18.87 -0.32
CA GLU A 149 16.38 20.02 -1.17
C GLU A 149 15.48 19.62 -2.35
N VAL A 150 15.81 18.52 -3.03
CA VAL A 150 15.00 17.96 -4.13
C VAL A 150 13.60 17.56 -3.65
N ILE A 151 13.49 16.90 -2.49
CA ILE A 151 12.20 16.54 -1.90
C ILE A 151 11.37 17.78 -1.62
N THR A 152 11.96 18.80 -1.02
CA THR A 152 11.26 20.03 -0.64
C THR A 152 10.77 20.76 -1.89
N GLU A 153 11.62 20.92 -2.90
CA GLU A 153 11.27 21.55 -4.17
C GLU A 153 10.14 20.79 -4.90
N ALA A 154 10.21 19.46 -4.93
CA ALA A 154 9.17 18.63 -5.50
C ALA A 154 7.85 18.81 -4.74
N GLU A 155 7.84 18.64 -3.42
CA GLU A 155 6.63 18.77 -2.60
C GLU A 155 5.94 20.14 -2.77
N GLU A 156 6.71 21.23 -2.88
CA GLU A 156 6.19 22.58 -3.12
C GLU A 156 5.60 22.74 -4.53
N LYS A 157 6.29 22.26 -5.57
CA LYS A 157 5.86 22.43 -6.97
C LYS A 157 4.58 21.68 -7.32
N ILE A 158 4.35 20.54 -6.69
CA ILE A 158 3.18 19.67 -6.95
C ILE A 158 2.25 19.54 -5.75
N GLU A 159 2.29 20.50 -4.82
CA GLU A 159 1.41 20.51 -3.63
C GLU A 159 -0.08 20.52 -4.01
N ALA A 160 -0.43 21.30 -5.04
CA ALA A 160 -1.79 21.48 -5.52
C ALA A 160 -2.32 20.28 -6.33
N ASN A 161 -1.45 19.33 -6.68
CA ASN A 161 -1.85 18.18 -7.46
C ASN A 161 -2.78 17.27 -6.65
N SER A 162 -3.77 16.67 -7.30
CA SER A 162 -4.88 16.02 -6.58
C SER A 162 -5.38 14.70 -7.18
N ARG A 163 -4.93 14.34 -8.38
CA ARG A 163 -5.44 13.13 -9.05
C ARG A 163 -4.93 11.84 -8.41
N LEU A 164 -3.63 11.79 -8.10
CA LEU A 164 -2.99 10.70 -7.35
C LEU A 164 -2.01 11.30 -6.34
N HIS A 165 -2.04 10.80 -5.11
CA HIS A 165 -1.03 11.10 -4.09
C HIS A 165 -0.08 9.92 -3.95
N LEU A 166 1.13 10.08 -4.47
CA LEU A 166 2.24 9.16 -4.29
C LEU A 166 3.02 9.51 -3.02
N ILE A 167 3.10 8.58 -2.08
CA ILE A 167 3.79 8.76 -0.80
C ILE A 167 4.99 7.82 -0.76
N LEU A 168 6.19 8.38 -0.68
CA LEU A 168 7.43 7.63 -0.63
C LEU A 168 7.88 7.48 0.82
N ALA A 169 7.93 6.25 1.32
CA ALA A 169 8.36 5.98 2.69
C ALA A 169 9.86 5.66 2.72
N ILE A 170 10.66 6.64 3.20
CA ILE A 170 12.12 6.62 3.21
C ILE A 170 12.63 6.78 4.65
N GLY A 171 13.46 5.85 5.11
CA GLY A 171 13.85 5.78 6.52
C GLY A 171 12.65 5.55 7.43
N TYR A 172 11.61 4.88 6.92
CA TYR A 172 10.31 4.79 7.57
C TYR A 172 10.20 3.60 8.54
N SER A 173 9.41 3.76 9.60
CA SER A 173 9.08 2.72 10.58
C SER A 173 7.73 3.02 11.22
N GLY A 174 6.77 2.09 11.13
CA GLY A 174 5.45 2.24 11.73
C GLY A 174 5.50 2.33 13.26
N GLN A 175 6.41 1.58 13.90
CA GLN A 175 6.69 1.73 15.34
C GLN A 175 7.25 3.11 15.68
N SER A 176 8.11 3.67 14.82
CA SER A 176 8.65 5.03 15.02
C SER A 176 7.57 6.09 14.85
N ASP A 177 6.65 5.93 13.91
CA ASP A 177 5.48 6.80 13.75
C ASP A 177 4.61 6.84 15.02
N ILE A 178 4.35 5.68 15.61
CA ILE A 178 3.61 5.59 16.87
C ILE A 178 4.39 6.30 17.98
N LEU A 179 5.66 5.94 18.18
CA LEU A 179 6.45 6.42 19.31
C LEU A 179 6.86 7.90 19.20
N GLN A 180 7.57 8.25 18.13
CA GLN A 180 8.17 9.57 17.97
C GLN A 180 7.14 10.59 17.55
N ALA A 181 6.26 10.20 16.63
CA ALA A 181 5.43 11.15 15.95
C ALA A 181 4.06 11.30 16.62
N SER A 182 3.49 10.25 17.20
CA SER A 182 2.21 10.34 17.93
C SER A 182 2.43 10.53 19.43
N CYS A 183 3.08 9.59 20.12
CA CYS A 183 3.22 9.63 21.58
C CYS A 183 4.00 10.86 22.07
N LYS A 184 5.19 11.16 21.50
CA LYS A 184 5.94 12.36 21.95
C LYS A 184 5.24 13.68 21.61
N LYS A 185 4.51 13.78 20.48
CA LYS A 185 3.72 14.98 20.17
C LYS A 185 2.57 15.14 21.16
N LEU A 186 1.84 14.07 21.48
CA LEU A 186 0.79 14.09 22.49
C LEU A 186 1.33 14.49 23.87
N CYS A 187 2.44 13.88 24.32
CA CYS A 187 3.06 14.24 25.59
C CYS A 187 3.48 15.72 25.63
N ARG A 188 4.01 16.28 24.53
CA ARG A 188 4.30 17.71 24.43
C ARG A 188 3.04 18.56 24.54
N LYS A 189 1.96 18.20 23.82
CA LYS A 189 0.68 18.92 23.92
C LYS A 189 0.10 18.91 25.34
N VAL A 190 0.21 17.78 26.04
CA VAL A 190 -0.21 17.68 27.45
C VAL A 190 0.65 18.59 28.33
N ARG A 191 1.98 18.52 28.18
CA ARG A 191 2.92 19.38 28.91
C ARG A 191 2.65 20.87 28.67
N ASP A 192 2.36 21.23 27.43
CA ASP A 192 2.13 22.61 27.00
C ASP A 192 0.69 23.10 27.32
N GLY A 193 -0.13 22.26 27.98
CA GLY A 193 -1.49 22.60 28.40
C GLY A 193 -2.51 22.68 27.26
N LEU A 194 -2.18 22.17 26.07
CA LEU A 194 -3.05 22.21 24.88
C LEU A 194 -4.17 21.16 24.93
N ILE A 195 -3.93 20.03 25.60
CA ILE A 195 -4.90 18.96 25.89
C ILE A 195 -4.62 18.40 27.28
N ARG A 196 -5.59 17.74 27.91
CA ARG A 196 -5.33 16.98 29.14
C ARG A 196 -5.02 15.52 28.81
N GLY A 197 -4.32 14.83 29.72
CA GLY A 197 -3.96 13.43 29.51
C GLY A 197 -5.19 12.52 29.35
N GLU A 198 -6.25 12.81 30.11
CA GLU A 198 -7.54 12.12 30.06
C GLU A 198 -8.34 12.34 28.77
N ASP A 199 -8.02 13.39 27.99
CA ASP A 199 -8.71 13.67 26.74
C ASP A 199 -8.19 12.75 25.61
N ILE A 200 -7.00 12.16 25.77
CA ILE A 200 -6.37 11.29 24.77
C ILE A 200 -7.23 10.04 24.55
N ASN A 201 -7.74 9.93 23.33
CA ASN A 201 -8.54 8.80 22.87
C ASN A 201 -8.09 8.39 21.45
N LYS A 202 -8.74 7.35 20.89
CA LYS A 202 -8.43 6.83 19.56
C LYS A 202 -8.40 7.92 18.48
N ASN A 203 -9.39 8.81 18.44
CA ASN A 203 -9.47 9.85 17.41
C ASN A 203 -8.30 10.85 17.52
N ILE A 204 -7.99 11.31 18.73
CA ILE A 204 -6.85 12.22 18.95
C ILE A 204 -5.53 11.55 18.57
N PHE A 205 -5.36 10.27 18.91
CA PHE A 205 -4.18 9.51 18.54
C PHE A 205 -4.06 9.36 17.02
N GLU A 206 -5.13 8.96 16.34
CA GLU A 206 -5.18 8.78 14.89
C GLU A 206 -4.97 10.09 14.12
N GLN A 207 -5.45 11.23 14.64
CA GLN A 207 -5.15 12.54 14.08
C GLN A 207 -3.67 12.90 14.17
N GLU A 208 -3.01 12.60 15.30
CA GLU A 208 -1.56 12.84 15.44
C GLU A 208 -0.71 11.87 14.61
N LEU A 209 -1.18 10.62 14.46
CA LEU A 209 -0.55 9.63 13.59
C LEU A 209 -0.69 10.01 12.11
N GLY A 210 -1.89 10.37 11.67
CA GLY A 210 -2.22 10.70 10.29
C GLY A 210 -1.47 11.92 9.75
N LYS A 211 -1.12 12.87 10.64
CA LYS A 211 -0.24 14.01 10.30
C LYS A 211 1.14 13.61 9.79
N ASN A 212 1.57 12.36 9.98
CA ASN A 212 2.89 11.88 9.53
C ASN A 212 2.83 11.15 8.19
N VAL A 213 1.64 10.70 7.77
CA VAL A 213 1.44 10.01 6.48
C VAL A 213 1.23 11.03 5.35
N CYS A 214 1.11 12.32 5.67
CA CYS A 214 0.95 13.42 4.72
C CYS A 214 -0.27 13.31 3.80
N THR A 215 -1.33 12.59 4.18
CA THR A 215 -2.53 12.39 3.33
C THR A 215 -3.82 12.42 4.15
N GLN A 216 -4.93 12.71 3.46
CA GLN A 216 -6.28 12.62 4.02
C GLN A 216 -6.77 11.17 4.16
N PHE A 217 -6.10 10.21 3.52
CA PHE A 217 -6.40 8.78 3.62
C PHE A 217 -5.23 8.01 4.28
N PRO A 218 -5.00 8.18 5.59
CA PRO A 218 -3.84 7.60 6.25
C PRO A 218 -3.97 6.08 6.49
N PHE A 219 -5.16 5.51 6.31
CA PHE A 219 -5.44 4.08 6.55
C PHE A 219 -5.55 3.32 5.23
N PRO A 220 -4.65 2.37 4.94
CA PRO A 220 -4.71 1.55 3.76
C PRO A 220 -5.94 0.64 3.70
N ASP A 221 -6.56 0.56 2.52
CA ASP A 221 -7.54 -0.48 2.22
C ASP A 221 -6.86 -1.79 1.81
N LEU A 222 -5.75 -1.71 1.07
CA LEU A 222 -5.03 -2.85 0.52
C LEU A 222 -3.51 -2.68 0.66
N LEU A 223 -2.86 -3.63 1.32
CA LEU A 223 -1.39 -3.73 1.42
C LEU A 223 -0.88 -4.92 0.62
N ILE A 224 -0.01 -4.63 -0.35
CA ILE A 224 0.58 -5.58 -1.28
C ILE A 224 2.05 -5.77 -0.90
N ARG A 225 2.44 -7.02 -0.69
CA ARG A 225 3.82 -7.41 -0.36
C ARG A 225 4.35 -8.37 -1.43
N THR A 226 5.41 -7.94 -2.11
CA THR A 226 6.14 -8.71 -3.12
C THR A 226 7.29 -9.51 -2.47
N GLY A 227 7.90 -10.42 -3.23
CA GLY A 227 9.11 -11.17 -2.85
C GLY A 227 8.88 -12.38 -1.95
N GLY A 228 7.63 -12.83 -1.77
CA GLY A 228 7.28 -14.09 -1.11
C GLY A 228 7.24 -14.06 0.43
N ASP A 229 7.65 -12.95 1.03
CA ASP A 229 7.66 -12.77 2.48
C ASP A 229 6.25 -12.49 3.04
N LEU A 230 5.82 -13.27 4.04
CA LEU A 230 4.51 -13.13 4.68
C LEU A 230 4.58 -12.27 5.96
N ARG A 231 5.01 -11.01 5.82
CA ARG A 231 5.11 -10.07 6.95
C ARG A 231 4.96 -8.61 6.51
N LEU A 232 4.52 -7.77 7.45
CA LEU A 232 4.41 -6.32 7.26
C LEU A 232 5.76 -5.60 7.30
N SER A 233 6.79 -6.21 7.89
CA SER A 233 8.12 -5.61 8.05
C SER A 233 8.10 -4.18 8.64
N ASN A 234 7.22 -3.95 9.63
CA ASN A 234 7.04 -2.65 10.29
C ASN A 234 6.57 -1.52 9.35
N PHE A 235 6.02 -1.85 8.18
CA PHE A 235 5.36 -0.90 7.30
C PHE A 235 3.93 -0.65 7.79
N MET A 236 3.56 0.64 7.92
CA MET A 236 2.20 1.08 8.23
C MET A 236 1.53 0.30 9.37
N ALA A 237 2.27 0.05 10.46
CA ALA A 237 1.93 -0.95 11.47
C ALA A 237 0.59 -0.71 12.18
N TYR A 238 0.26 0.54 12.48
CA TYR A 238 -1.04 0.89 13.06
C TYR A 238 -2.09 1.08 11.97
N GLN A 239 -1.70 1.78 10.89
CA GLN A 239 -2.59 2.15 9.80
C GLN A 239 -3.18 0.92 9.11
N SER A 240 -2.44 -0.18 9.03
CA SER A 240 -2.84 -1.41 8.35
C SER A 240 -3.73 -2.33 9.20
N ALA A 241 -4.20 -1.90 10.36
CA ALA A 241 -4.99 -2.74 11.28
C ALA A 241 -6.23 -3.36 10.62
N TYR A 242 -6.81 -2.68 9.63
CA TYR A 242 -8.00 -3.13 8.88
C TYR A 242 -7.73 -3.28 7.38
N ALA A 243 -6.48 -3.21 6.95
CA ALA A 243 -6.12 -3.36 5.56
C ALA A 243 -6.29 -4.82 5.12
N GLU A 244 -6.80 -5.02 3.92
CA GLU A 244 -6.70 -6.29 3.23
C GLU A 244 -5.24 -6.52 2.84
N LEU A 245 -4.72 -7.71 3.13
CA LEU A 245 -3.34 -8.06 2.80
C LEU A 245 -3.32 -8.91 1.53
N TYR A 246 -2.36 -8.64 0.66
CA TYR A 246 -2.05 -9.43 -0.52
C TYR A 246 -0.55 -9.73 -0.55
N PHE A 247 -0.20 -11.01 -0.63
CA PHE A 247 1.19 -11.46 -0.67
C PHE A 247 1.44 -12.18 -1.99
N THR A 248 2.50 -11.79 -2.70
CA THR A 248 2.95 -12.46 -3.92
C THR A 248 4.39 -12.90 -3.82
N LYS A 249 4.71 -14.01 -4.51
CA LYS A 249 6.07 -14.50 -4.69
C LYS A 249 6.84 -13.73 -5.77
N THR A 250 6.13 -13.00 -6.62
CA THR A 250 6.75 -12.16 -7.65
C THR A 250 7.65 -11.13 -6.98
N PHE A 251 8.88 -11.02 -7.45
CA PHE A 251 9.80 -9.99 -7.00
C PHE A 251 9.42 -8.66 -7.63
N SER A 252 9.77 -7.57 -6.96
CA SER A 252 9.29 -6.26 -7.38
C SER A 252 9.64 -5.87 -8.83
N PRO A 253 10.85 -6.15 -9.37
CA PRO A 253 11.16 -5.86 -10.78
C PRO A 253 10.28 -6.61 -11.78
N ASP A 254 9.69 -7.74 -11.37
CA ASP A 254 8.81 -8.56 -12.20
C ASP A 254 7.32 -8.23 -11.95
N PHE A 255 7.00 -7.34 -11.01
CA PHE A 255 5.63 -6.99 -10.64
C PHE A 255 5.05 -5.95 -11.59
N GLY A 256 4.48 -6.43 -12.71
CA GLY A 256 3.92 -5.59 -13.77
C GLY A 256 2.40 -5.38 -13.72
N GLU A 257 1.87 -4.78 -14.79
CA GLU A 257 0.45 -4.43 -14.97
C GLU A 257 -0.49 -5.63 -14.78
N GLU A 258 -0.19 -6.77 -15.41
CA GLU A 258 -1.06 -7.95 -15.34
C GLU A 258 -1.28 -8.41 -13.90
N GLU A 259 -0.21 -8.47 -13.13
CA GLU A 259 -0.28 -8.90 -11.74
C GLU A 259 -0.97 -7.86 -10.86
N PHE A 260 -0.66 -6.58 -11.06
CA PHE A 260 -1.36 -5.51 -10.36
C PHE A 260 -2.88 -5.56 -10.58
N ILE A 261 -3.34 -5.79 -11.81
CA ILE A 261 -4.76 -5.96 -12.11
C ILE A 261 -5.34 -7.21 -11.45
N MET A 262 -4.59 -8.32 -11.37
CA MET A 262 -5.03 -9.50 -10.62
C MET A 262 -5.20 -9.20 -9.13
N VAL A 263 -4.28 -8.43 -8.54
CA VAL A 263 -4.40 -8.00 -7.14
C VAL A 263 -5.67 -7.19 -6.92
N LEU A 264 -5.95 -6.21 -7.79
CA LEU A 264 -7.13 -5.36 -7.69
C LEU A 264 -8.43 -6.17 -7.83
N LYS A 265 -8.48 -7.14 -8.75
CA LYS A 265 -9.62 -8.06 -8.87
C LYS A 265 -9.80 -8.90 -7.61
N SER A 266 -8.71 -9.48 -7.09
CA SER A 266 -8.74 -10.24 -5.83
C SER A 266 -9.26 -9.40 -4.68
N PHE A 267 -8.90 -8.12 -4.60
CA PHE A 267 -9.44 -7.20 -3.61
C PHE A 267 -10.95 -6.95 -3.79
N GLN A 268 -11.41 -6.73 -5.02
CA GLN A 268 -12.83 -6.49 -5.33
C GLN A 268 -13.74 -7.70 -5.07
N GLU A 269 -13.21 -8.91 -5.23
CA GLU A 269 -13.96 -10.16 -5.00
C GLU A 269 -14.11 -10.51 -3.52
N ARG A 270 -13.38 -9.84 -2.61
CA ARG A 270 -13.51 -10.11 -1.17
C ARG A 270 -14.86 -9.63 -0.66
N HIS A 271 -15.63 -10.56 -0.11
CA HIS A 271 -16.82 -10.23 0.66
C HIS A 271 -16.40 -9.53 1.96
N ARG A 272 -16.67 -8.22 2.07
CA ARG A 272 -16.50 -7.49 3.33
C ARG A 272 -17.34 -8.16 4.41
N ARG A 273 -16.67 -8.71 5.42
CA ARG A 273 -17.33 -9.36 6.55
C ARG A 273 -17.88 -8.26 7.46
N TYR A 274 -19.14 -8.40 7.88
CA TYR A 274 -19.75 -7.50 8.86
C TYR A 274 -18.85 -7.40 10.11
N GLY A 275 -18.45 -6.18 10.47
CA GLY A 275 -17.57 -5.90 11.61
C GLY A 275 -16.15 -5.43 11.24
N VAL A 276 -15.85 -5.31 9.94
CA VAL A 276 -14.69 -4.59 9.38
C VAL A 276 -15.19 -3.41 8.55
#